data_AF-A0A7S1URK1-F1
#
_entry.id   AF-A0A7S1URK1-F1
#
_cell.length_a   1.000
_cell.length_b   1.000
_cell.length_c   1.000
_cell.angle_alpha   90.00
_cell.angle_beta   90.00
_cell.angle_gamma   90.00
#
_symmetry.space_group_name_H-M   'P 1'
#
loop_
_entity.id
_entity.type
_entity.pdbx_description
1 polymer ?
#
loop_
_entity_poly.entity_id
_entity_poly.type
_entity_poly.pdbx_seq_one_letter_code
_entity_poly.pdbx_strand_id
1 'polypeptide(L)'
;QFVLPDANLGVIAFIRLAGIKADQLLKNCPKEYWVPGLTYMSEWSHQWLDYVTRTSGRLTKSVRFCDLGDFKMSMLEREVTRRDGEAMGVMEDCYPQLLQTVFLCNASSWIQVPWRLLRPIMPKRVTSKFEIISPETNVHERKMLLQYIDEENLPTRFGGKNAVWPVHFPLPEN
;
A
#
# COMPACT_ATOMS: atom_id res chain seq x y z
N GLN A 1 -4.91 1.78 -7.70
CA GLN A 1 -4.00 2.37 -6.69
C GLN A 1 -4.11 3.87 -6.84
N PHE A 2 -4.38 4.58 -5.76
CA PHE A 2 -4.44 6.05 -5.80
C PHE A 2 -3.19 6.56 -5.12
N VAL A 3 -2.39 7.33 -5.84
CA VAL A 3 -1.07 7.73 -5.38
C VAL A 3 -1.05 9.24 -5.21
N LEU A 4 -0.67 9.67 -4.02
CA LEU A 4 -0.40 11.05 -3.66
C LEU A 4 1.11 11.24 -3.65
N PRO A 5 1.68 11.84 -4.72
CA PRO A 5 3.01 12.40 -4.62
C PRO A 5 2.94 13.64 -3.73
N ASP A 6 3.69 13.62 -2.63
CA ASP A 6 3.86 14.74 -1.73
C ASP A 6 5.26 15.31 -1.91
N ALA A 7 5.35 16.63 -2.07
CA ALA A 7 6.60 17.32 -2.35
C ALA A 7 7.66 17.16 -1.25
N ASN A 8 7.27 16.73 -0.06
CA ASN A 8 8.15 16.50 1.08
C ASN A 8 8.23 15.02 1.46
N LEU A 9 7.10 14.30 1.43
CA LEU A 9 6.94 12.96 1.97
C LEU A 9 7.16 11.86 0.93
N GLY A 10 7.20 12.20 -0.36
CA GLY A 10 7.44 11.25 -1.44
C GLY A 10 6.14 10.61 -1.92
N VAL A 11 6.09 9.29 -2.01
CA VAL A 11 4.99 8.56 -2.66
C VAL A 11 4.11 7.83 -1.66
N ILE A 12 2.90 8.33 -1.44
CA ILE A 12 1.90 7.71 -0.56
C ILE A 12 0.81 7.06 -1.41
N ALA A 13 0.57 5.77 -1.23
CA ALA A 13 -0.42 5.05 -2.03
C ALA A 13 -1.57 4.49 -1.18
N PHE A 14 -2.80 4.73 -1.59
CA PHE A 14 -3.99 4.10 -1.04
C PHE A 14 -4.46 2.96 -1.95
N ILE A 15 -4.65 1.78 -1.35
CA ILE A 15 -5.01 0.54 -2.03
C ILE A 15 -6.27 -0.01 -1.37
N ARG A 16 -7.35 -0.12 -2.14
CA ARG A 16 -8.57 -0.80 -1.70
C ARG A 16 -8.61 -2.21 -2.28
N LEU A 17 -8.31 -3.21 -1.46
CA LEU A 17 -8.19 -4.60 -1.94
C LEU A 17 -9.55 -5.20 -2.29
N ALA A 18 -10.60 -4.89 -1.53
CA ALA A 18 -11.95 -5.39 -1.79
C ALA A 18 -12.57 -4.85 -3.10
N GLY A 19 -12.00 -3.79 -3.69
CA GLY A 19 -12.44 -3.28 -4.99
C GLY A 19 -11.91 -4.09 -6.18
N ILE A 20 -10.96 -5.01 -5.95
CA ILE A 20 -10.34 -5.80 -7.01
C ILE A 20 -11.23 -6.98 -7.36
N LYS A 21 -11.80 -6.96 -8.57
CA LYS A 21 -12.55 -8.08 -9.14
C LYS A 21 -11.58 -9.04 -9.80
N ALA A 22 -11.13 -10.06 -9.05
CA ALA A 22 -10.10 -10.99 -9.48
C ALA A 22 -10.43 -11.71 -10.80
N ASP A 23 -11.70 -12.10 -10.99
CA ASP A 23 -12.20 -12.73 -12.21
C ASP A 23 -12.04 -11.82 -13.44
N GLN A 24 -12.43 -10.55 -13.31
CA GLN A 24 -12.28 -9.57 -14.38
C GLN A 24 -10.82 -9.22 -14.63
N LEU A 25 -10.01 -9.13 -13.58
CA LEU A 25 -8.59 -8.85 -13.68
C LEU A 25 -7.87 -9.97 -14.45
N LEU A 26 -8.09 -11.24 -14.10
CA LEU A 26 -7.49 -12.37 -14.80
C LEU A 26 -7.97 -12.49 -16.25
N LYS A 27 -9.24 -12.17 -16.50
CA LYS A 27 -9.80 -12.20 -17.86
C LYS A 27 -9.22 -11.10 -18.75
N ASN A 28 -9.02 -9.90 -18.21
CA ASN A 28 -8.67 -8.71 -18.98
C ASN A 28 -7.18 -8.36 -18.95
N CYS A 29 -6.40 -8.92 -18.02
CA CYS A 29 -4.96 -8.70 -17.90
C CYS A 29 -4.20 -9.99 -18.24
N PRO A 30 -3.67 -10.10 -19.47
CA PRO A 30 -2.80 -11.21 -19.86
C PRO A 30 -1.58 -11.31 -18.93
N LYS A 31 -1.11 -12.54 -18.71
CA LYS A 31 -0.07 -12.83 -17.72
C LYS A 31 1.24 -12.11 -18.05
N GLU A 32 1.56 -11.98 -19.33
CA GLU A 32 2.75 -11.31 -19.85
C GLU A 32 2.81 -9.82 -19.50
N TYR A 33 1.67 -9.16 -19.24
CA TYR A 33 1.63 -7.75 -18.83
C TYR A 33 1.66 -7.55 -17.32
N TRP A 34 1.57 -8.63 -16.52
CA TRP A 34 1.48 -8.51 -15.07
C TRP A 34 2.73 -7.89 -14.46
N VAL A 35 3.89 -8.50 -14.73
CA VAL A 35 5.19 -8.00 -14.24
C VAL A 35 5.53 -6.65 -14.86
N PRO A 36 5.45 -6.43 -16.20
CA PRO A 36 5.69 -5.11 -16.78
C PRO A 36 4.80 -4.01 -16.22
N GLY A 37 3.52 -4.29 -15.97
CA GLY A 37 2.60 -3.31 -15.38
C GLY A 37 3.00 -2.89 -13.97
N LEU A 38 3.36 -3.86 -13.12
CA LEU A 38 3.88 -3.59 -11.78
C LEU A 38 5.26 -2.91 -11.79
N THR A 39 6.10 -3.24 -12.78
CA THR A 39 7.38 -2.58 -13.04
C THR A 39 7.17 -1.12 -13.39
N TYR A 40 6.25 -0.83 -14.31
CA TYR A 40 5.92 0.53 -14.71
C TYR A 40 5.44 1.39 -13.52
N MET A 41 4.54 0.85 -12.69
CA MET A 41 4.09 1.55 -11.47
C MET A 41 5.22 1.78 -10.46
N SER A 42 6.16 0.84 -10.37
CA SER A 42 7.30 0.93 -9.46
C SER A 42 8.33 1.94 -9.95
N GLU A 43 8.59 1.98 -11.26
CA GLU A 43 9.46 2.96 -11.90
C GLU A 43 8.89 4.38 -11.76
N TRP A 44 7.60 4.55 -12.01
CA TRP A 44 6.93 5.83 -11.76
C TRP A 44 7.08 6.28 -10.30
N SER A 45 6.94 5.35 -9.35
CA SER A 45 7.14 5.65 -7.93
C SER A 45 8.59 5.99 -7.63
N HIS A 46 9.55 5.30 -8.26
CA HIS A 46 10.97 5.55 -8.12
C HIS A 46 11.35 6.96 -8.60
N GLN A 47 10.87 7.37 -9.76
CA GLN A 47 11.15 8.71 -10.32
C GLN A 47 10.66 9.82 -9.39
N TRP A 48 9.45 9.69 -8.84
CA TRP A 48 8.94 10.65 -7.86
C TRP A 48 9.75 10.69 -6.58
N LEU A 49 10.13 9.53 -6.04
CA LEU A 49 10.94 9.46 -4.82
C LEU A 49 12.36 10.02 -5.04
N ASP A 50 12.97 9.77 -6.19
CA ASP A 50 14.26 10.36 -6.57
C ASP A 50 14.15 11.89 -6.69
N TYR A 51 13.11 12.40 -7.37
CA TYR A 51 12.84 13.83 -7.48
C TYR A 51 12.70 14.50 -6.10
N VAL A 52 11.86 13.96 -5.22
CA VAL A 52 11.65 14.51 -3.87
C VAL A 52 12.93 14.40 -3.05
N THR A 53 13.67 13.30 -3.17
CA THR A 53 14.94 13.12 -2.44
C THR A 53 15.98 14.16 -2.85
N ARG A 54 16.12 14.44 -4.16
CA ARG A 54 17.08 15.43 -4.67
C ARG A 54 16.70 16.86 -4.34
N THR A 55 15.41 17.19 -4.37
CA THR A 55 14.92 18.55 -4.14
C THR A 55 14.86 18.90 -2.64
N SER A 56 14.54 17.92 -1.78
CA SER A 56 14.47 18.13 -0.33
C SER A 56 15.78 17.83 0.42
N GLY A 57 16.70 17.07 -0.19
CA GLY A 57 17.90 16.53 0.46
C GLY A 57 17.62 15.41 1.47
N ARG A 58 16.38 14.94 1.59
CA ARG A 58 15.96 13.86 2.49
C ARG A 58 15.61 12.61 1.71
N LEU A 59 16.21 11.47 2.05
CA LEU A 59 15.83 10.19 1.46
C LEU A 59 14.34 9.90 1.72
N THR A 60 13.55 9.82 0.66
CA THR A 60 12.14 9.45 0.72
C THR A 60 11.90 8.05 0.19
N LYS A 61 10.88 7.39 0.75
CA LYS A 61 10.47 6.03 0.40
C LYS A 61 8.96 5.94 0.37
N SER A 62 8.42 5.00 -0.39
CA SER A 62 6.96 4.87 -0.55
C SER A 62 6.31 4.25 0.68
N VAL A 63 5.15 4.79 1.05
CA VAL A 63 4.27 4.25 2.09
C VAL A 63 2.95 3.83 1.46
N ARG A 64 2.46 2.64 1.80
CA ARG A 64 1.20 2.12 1.25
C ARG A 64 0.17 1.88 2.36
N PHE A 65 -1.04 2.35 2.15
CA PHE A 65 -2.20 2.14 3.00
C PHE A 65 -3.16 1.20 2.29
N CYS A 66 -3.24 -0.03 2.77
CA CYS A 66 -4.11 -1.06 2.24
C CYS A 66 -5.36 -1.15 3.12
N ASP A 67 -6.52 -0.85 2.55
CA ASP A 67 -7.81 -1.04 3.20
C ASP A 67 -8.30 -2.48 3.03
N LEU A 68 -8.49 -3.17 4.16
CA LEU A 68 -8.99 -4.53 4.27
C LEU A 68 -10.43 -4.59 4.82
N GLY A 69 -11.10 -3.46 5.07
CA GLY A 69 -12.39 -3.42 5.76
C GLY A 69 -13.47 -4.30 5.12
N ASP A 70 -13.55 -4.30 3.79
CA ASP A 70 -14.52 -5.12 3.04
C ASP A 70 -13.90 -6.41 2.49
N PHE A 71 -12.64 -6.70 2.83
CA PHE A 71 -11.88 -7.81 2.26
C PHE A 71 -12.26 -9.14 2.92
N LYS A 72 -12.66 -10.10 2.09
CA LYS A 72 -13.10 -11.43 2.54
C LYS A 72 -12.13 -12.49 2.04
N MET A 73 -12.01 -13.59 2.78
CA MET A 73 -11.16 -14.72 2.39
C MET A 73 -11.54 -15.29 1.01
N SER A 74 -12.83 -15.25 0.64
CA SER A 74 -13.31 -15.64 -0.69
C SER A 74 -12.80 -14.76 -1.84
N MET A 75 -12.24 -13.59 -1.55
CA MET A 75 -11.63 -12.69 -2.53
C MET A 75 -10.16 -13.02 -2.80
N LEU A 76 -9.55 -13.92 -2.01
CA LEU A 76 -8.21 -14.44 -2.28
C LEU A 76 -8.27 -15.42 -3.44
N GLU A 77 -8.01 -14.91 -4.64
CA GLU A 77 -7.86 -15.71 -5.83
C GLU A 77 -6.39 -16.18 -5.94
N ARG A 78 -6.20 -17.48 -6.16
CA ARG A 78 -4.89 -18.14 -6.07
C ARG A 78 -3.94 -17.71 -7.19
N GLU A 79 -4.44 -17.59 -8.41
CA GLU A 79 -3.68 -17.19 -9.58
C GLU A 79 -3.26 -15.71 -9.51
N VAL A 80 -4.14 -14.81 -9.05
CA VAL A 80 -3.82 -13.41 -8.76
C VAL A 80 -2.72 -13.35 -7.69
N THR A 81 -2.90 -14.07 -6.58
CA THR A 81 -1.91 -14.12 -5.49
C THR A 81 -0.55 -14.64 -5.98
N ARG A 82 -0.55 -15.66 -6.84
CA ARG A 82 0.67 -16.22 -7.45
C ARG A 82 1.37 -15.18 -8.34
N ARG A 83 0.62 -14.52 -9.24
CA ARG A 83 1.16 -13.51 -10.15
C ARG A 83 1.68 -12.27 -9.41
N ASP A 84 0.97 -11.83 -8.37
CA ASP A 84 1.41 -10.73 -7.51
C ASP A 84 2.69 -11.09 -6.76
N GLY A 85 2.79 -12.31 -6.23
CA GLY A 85 4.01 -12.79 -5.58
C GLY A 85 5.22 -12.83 -6.52
N GLU A 86 5.03 -13.31 -7.75
CA GLU A 86 6.08 -13.30 -8.79
C GLU A 86 6.54 -11.88 -9.11
N ALA A 87 5.60 -10.97 -9.37
CA ALA A 87 5.90 -9.59 -9.69
C ALA A 87 6.54 -8.85 -8.51
N MET A 88 6.07 -9.07 -7.28
CA MET A 88 6.68 -8.50 -6.07
C MET A 88 8.13 -8.96 -5.91
N GLY A 89 8.43 -10.23 -6.19
CA GLY A 89 9.81 -10.74 -6.19
C GLY A 89 10.72 -9.95 -7.14
N VAL A 90 10.27 -9.77 -8.39
CA VAL A 90 11.02 -8.95 -9.37
C VAL A 90 11.18 -7.51 -8.88
N MET A 91 10.15 -6.92 -8.28
CA MET A 91 10.22 -5.54 -7.78
C MET A 91 11.17 -5.39 -6.59
N GLU A 92 11.28 -6.39 -5.73
CA GLU A 92 12.28 -6.39 -4.65
C GLU A 92 13.70 -6.48 -5.19
N ASP A 93 13.93 -7.23 -6.27
CA ASP A 93 15.25 -7.34 -6.89
C ASP A 93 15.65 -6.06 -7.64
N CYS A 94 14.71 -5.43 -8.35
CA CYS A 94 14.97 -4.20 -9.12
C CYS A 94 14.97 -2.92 -8.24
N TYR A 95 14.10 -2.85 -7.23
CA TYR A 95 13.86 -1.65 -6.41
C TYR A 95 13.87 -1.96 -4.90
N PRO A 96 14.97 -2.54 -4.35
CA PRO A 96 14.99 -3.10 -3.00
C PRO A 96 14.68 -2.10 -1.87
N GLN A 97 14.94 -0.81 -2.10
CA GLN A 97 14.79 0.25 -1.09
C GLN A 97 13.61 1.19 -1.35
N LEU A 98 12.74 0.88 -2.30
CA LEU A 98 11.65 1.77 -2.71
C LEU A 98 10.51 1.85 -1.69
N LEU A 99 10.21 0.73 -1.03
CA LEU A 99 9.09 0.58 -0.11
C LEU A 99 9.57 0.75 1.34
N GLN A 100 9.03 1.74 2.05
CA GLN A 100 9.24 1.92 3.49
C GLN A 100 8.40 0.93 4.28
N THR A 101 7.08 0.96 4.08
CA THR A 101 6.13 0.13 4.83
C THR A 101 4.76 0.07 4.13
N VAL A 102 3.99 -0.96 4.48
CA VAL A 102 2.62 -1.24 4.06
C VAL A 102 1.77 -1.37 5.32
N PHE A 103 0.87 -0.43 5.51
CA PHE A 103 -0.14 -0.47 6.55
C PHE A 103 -1.36 -1.23 6.06
N LEU A 104 -1.62 -2.38 6.68
CA LEU A 104 -2.81 -3.19 6.48
C LEU A 104 -3.87 -2.73 7.49
N CYS A 105 -4.72 -1.79 7.05
CA CYS A 105 -5.72 -1.14 7.89
C CYS A 105 -7.07 -1.85 7.80
N ASN A 106 -7.87 -1.72 8.87
CA ASN A 106 -9.24 -2.24 8.92
C ASN A 106 -9.31 -3.76 8.65
N ALA A 107 -8.25 -4.49 9.01
CA ALA A 107 -8.20 -5.93 8.82
C ALA A 107 -9.23 -6.62 9.73
N SER A 108 -10.02 -7.53 9.19
CA SER A 108 -10.92 -8.36 10.00
C SER A 108 -10.16 -9.43 10.79
N SER A 109 -10.79 -9.96 11.84
CA SER A 109 -10.15 -10.87 12.81
C SER A 109 -9.50 -12.11 12.18
N TRP A 110 -10.07 -12.62 11.08
CA TRP A 110 -9.53 -13.78 10.36
C TRP A 110 -8.17 -13.52 9.69
N ILE A 111 -7.78 -12.26 9.46
CA ILE A 111 -6.43 -11.88 9.01
C ILE A 111 -5.54 -11.59 10.23
N GLN A 112 -6.07 -10.82 11.18
CA GLN A 112 -5.27 -10.35 12.31
C GLN A 112 -4.74 -11.49 13.18
N VAL A 113 -5.55 -12.52 13.41
CA VAL A 113 -5.18 -13.64 14.30
C VAL A 113 -4.09 -14.50 13.68
N PRO A 114 -4.21 -15.02 12.44
CA PRO A 114 -3.12 -15.76 11.79
C PRO A 114 -1.85 -14.92 11.64
N TRP A 115 -1.95 -13.64 11.30
CA TRP A 115 -0.77 -12.78 11.19
C TRP A 115 0.00 -12.69 12.52
N ARG A 116 -0.69 -12.45 13.64
CA ARG A 116 -0.04 -12.39 14.97
C ARG A 116 0.67 -13.70 15.34
N LEU A 117 0.12 -14.84 14.91
CA LEU A 117 0.71 -16.15 15.17
C LEU A 117 1.89 -16.49 14.24
N LEU A 118 1.80 -16.11 12.96
CA LEU A 118 2.79 -16.44 11.94
C LEU A 118 3.94 -15.43 11.85
N ARG A 119 3.73 -14.17 12.26
CA ARG A 119 4.76 -13.11 12.18
C ARG A 119 6.10 -13.49 12.83
N PRO A 120 6.16 -14.11 14.02
CA PRO A 120 7.43 -14.48 14.65
C PRO A 120 8.27 -15.51 13.87
N ILE A 121 7.62 -16.34 13.04
CA ILE A 121 8.27 -17.41 12.28
C ILE A 121 8.52 -17.05 10.80
N MET A 122 7.98 -15.92 10.34
CA MET A 122 8.19 -15.44 8.98
C MET A 122 9.54 -14.69 8.83
N PRO A 123 10.18 -14.74 7.65
CA PRO A 123 11.43 -14.01 7.41
C PRO A 123 11.28 -12.51 7.66
N LYS A 124 12.28 -11.88 8.31
CA LYS A 124 12.26 -10.43 8.63
C LYS A 124 12.01 -9.55 7.42
N ARG A 125 12.51 -9.92 6.23
CA ARG A 125 12.25 -9.19 4.98
C ARG A 125 10.76 -9.08 4.64
N VAL A 126 9.98 -10.11 5.00
CA VAL A 126 8.53 -10.18 4.77
C VAL A 126 7.79 -9.42 5.86
N THR A 127 8.22 -9.50 7.12
CA THR A 127 7.46 -8.92 8.24
C THR A 127 7.84 -7.49 8.60
N SER A 128 9.02 -7.02 8.20
CA SER A 128 9.50 -5.66 8.48
C SER A 128 8.81 -4.58 7.65
N LYS A 129 8.22 -4.96 6.52
CA LYS A 129 7.54 -4.02 5.60
C LYS A 129 6.04 -3.97 5.80
N PHE A 130 5.44 -4.81 6.65
CA PHE A 130 3.99 -4.93 6.79
C PHE A 130 3.57 -4.75 8.25
N GLU A 131 2.65 -3.82 8.47
CA GLU A 131 2.08 -3.53 9.79
C GLU A 131 0.56 -3.63 9.71
N ILE A 132 -0.05 -4.52 10.50
CA ILE A 132 -1.51 -4.60 10.63
C ILE A 132 -1.94 -3.67 11.75
N ILE A 133 -2.81 -2.72 11.42
CA ILE A 133 -3.23 -1.66 12.35
C ILE A 133 -4.75 -1.39 12.27
N SER A 134 -5.27 -0.83 13.35
CA SER A 134 -6.64 -0.39 13.57
C SER A 134 -6.65 1.08 14.03
N PRO A 135 -6.24 2.02 13.17
CA PRO A 135 -5.96 3.41 13.55
C PRO A 135 -7.19 4.19 14.04
N GLU A 136 -8.41 3.77 13.68
CA GLU A 136 -9.66 4.34 14.21
C GLU A 136 -9.80 4.11 15.72
N THR A 137 -9.36 2.96 16.21
CA THR A 137 -9.50 2.54 17.61
C THR A 137 -8.21 2.68 18.43
N ASN A 138 -7.06 2.86 17.76
CA ASN A 138 -5.75 2.90 18.40
C ASN A 138 -5.04 4.24 18.13
N VAL A 139 -4.99 5.09 19.15
CA VAL A 139 -4.37 6.43 19.10
C VAL A 139 -2.88 6.37 18.77
N HIS A 140 -2.16 5.34 19.22
CA HIS A 140 -0.73 5.20 18.95
C HIS A 140 -0.47 4.87 17.48
N GLU A 141 -1.26 3.95 16.90
CA GLU A 141 -1.17 3.61 15.48
C GLU A 141 -1.58 4.78 14.60
N ARG A 142 -2.62 5.52 15.00
CA ARG A 142 -3.01 6.78 14.34
C ARG A 142 -1.85 7.79 14.34
N LYS A 143 -1.21 8.01 15.48
CA LYS A 143 -0.05 8.92 15.59
C LYS A 143 1.11 8.47 14.70
N MET A 144 1.33 7.16 14.55
CA MET A 144 2.33 6.63 13.63
C MET A 144 1.98 6.94 12.17
N LEU A 145 0.71 6.80 11.75
CA LEU A 145 0.30 7.16 10.39
C LEU A 145 0.54 8.64 10.08
N LEU A 146 0.27 9.51 11.05
CA LEU A 146 0.44 10.96 10.92
C LEU A 146 1.92 11.41 10.80
N GLN A 147 2.89 10.50 10.95
CA GLN A 147 4.29 10.79 10.60
C GLN A 147 4.52 10.80 9.09
N TYR A 148 3.62 10.20 8.32
CA TYR A 148 3.76 10.00 6.88
C TYR A 148 2.78 10.83 6.05
N ILE A 149 1.77 11.43 6.67
CA ILE A 149 0.73 12.21 5.99
C ILE A 149 0.04 13.13 7.00
N ASP A 150 -0.27 14.35 6.58
CA ASP A 150 -1.03 15.28 7.40
C ASP A 150 -2.45 14.76 7.69
N GLU A 151 -2.95 15.08 8.88
CA GLU A 151 -4.26 14.61 9.35
C GLU A 151 -5.41 15.06 8.42
N GLU A 152 -5.30 16.26 7.86
CA GLU A 152 -6.26 16.83 6.90
C GLU A 152 -6.27 16.08 5.56
N ASN A 153 -5.16 15.46 5.18
CA ASN A 153 -5.02 14.72 3.92
C ASN A 153 -5.34 13.23 4.07
N LEU A 154 -5.21 12.68 5.28
CA LEU A 154 -5.50 11.28 5.59
C LEU A 154 -7.03 11.03 5.53
N PRO A 155 -7.51 10.02 4.77
CA PRO A 155 -8.92 9.67 4.75
C PRO A 155 -9.47 9.30 6.14
N THR A 156 -10.72 9.68 6.41
CA THR A 156 -11.44 9.32 7.65
C THR A 156 -11.45 7.81 7.89
N ARG A 157 -11.47 7.01 6.82
CA ARG A 157 -11.36 5.54 6.86
C ARG A 157 -10.06 5.00 7.46
N PHE A 158 -9.02 5.82 7.55
CA PHE A 158 -7.76 5.50 8.25
C PHE A 158 -7.56 6.36 9.51
N GLY A 159 -8.62 7.02 9.98
CA GLY A 159 -8.61 7.88 11.15
C GLY A 159 -8.20 9.33 10.91
N GLY A 160 -8.09 9.81 9.67
CA GLY A 160 -7.83 11.23 9.38
C GLY A 160 -9.10 12.09 9.31
N LYS A 161 -9.01 13.25 8.66
CA LYS A 161 -10.13 14.20 8.48
C LYS A 161 -10.64 14.30 7.04
N ASN A 162 -9.91 13.76 6.06
CA ASN A 162 -10.33 13.82 4.67
C ASN A 162 -11.55 12.91 4.43
N ALA A 163 -12.69 13.50 4.08
CA ALA A 163 -13.92 12.74 3.82
C ALA A 163 -13.89 11.98 2.49
N VAL A 164 -12.94 12.25 1.60
CA VAL A 164 -12.84 11.64 0.27
C VAL A 164 -12.31 10.20 0.37
N TRP A 165 -13.16 9.23 0.02
CA TRP A 165 -12.78 7.82 -0.12
C TRP A 165 -13.66 7.11 -1.17
N PRO A 166 -13.09 6.34 -2.13
CA PRO A 166 -11.65 6.20 -2.38
C PRO A 166 -11.03 7.53 -2.81
N VAL A 167 -9.75 7.73 -2.52
CA VAL A 167 -9.03 8.93 -2.97
C VAL A 167 -9.07 8.98 -4.49
N HIS A 168 -9.42 10.10 -5.12
CA HIS A 168 -9.38 10.25 -6.57
C HIS A 168 -8.15 11.09 -6.97
N PHE A 169 -7.59 10.82 -8.17
CA PHE A 169 -6.49 11.61 -8.72
C PHE A 169 -6.99 12.50 -9.87
N PRO A 170 -6.53 13.76 -9.98
CA PRO A 170 -5.78 14.52 -8.96
C PRO A 170 -6.70 14.86 -7.77
N LEU A 171 -6.11 15.25 -6.62
CA LEU A 171 -6.90 15.81 -5.51
C LEU A 171 -7.58 17.12 -5.98
N PRO A 172 -8.72 17.51 -5.37
CA PRO A 172 -9.22 18.87 -5.52
C PRO A 172 -8.12 19.86 -5.14
N GLU A 173 -7.89 20.88 -5.97
CA GLU A 173 -7.11 22.04 -5.54
C GLU A 173 -7.85 22.67 -4.35
N ASN A 174 -7.09 22.95 -3.28
CA ASN A 174 -7.59 23.51 -2.03
C ASN A 174 -8.62 24.63 -2.23
#